data_AF-A0A496DEV7-F1
#
_entry.id   AF-A0A496DEV7-F1
#
_cell.length_a   1.000
_cell.length_b   1.000
_cell.length_c   1.000
_cell.angle_alpha   90.00
_cell.angle_beta   90.00
_cell.angle_gamma   90.00
#
_symmetry.space_group_name_H-M   'P 1'
#
loop_
_entity.id
_entity.type
_entity.pdbx_description
1 polymer ?
#
loop_
_entity_poly.entity_id
_entity_poly.type
_entity_poly.pdbx_seq_one_letter_code
_entity_poly.pdbx_strand_id
1 'polypeptide(L)'
;MMNVMIYLSIMIKKANYPPPPIELKYLNIHVFKKVDVGWGEDSQIECEMFLFNEAYKKGPFDYYHLLSGVDLPLKSNDYIHDFLIKTREKSLLE
;
A
#
# COMPACT_ATOMS: atom_id res chain seq x y z
N MET A 1 -10.97 17.09 -2.17
CA MET A 1 -9.86 16.33 -1.55
C MET A 1 -10.28 14.87 -1.53
N MET A 2 -9.57 13.99 -2.24
CA MET A 2 -9.84 12.56 -2.21
C MET A 2 -9.26 11.95 -0.93
N ASN A 3 -9.98 10.98 -0.36
CA ASN A 3 -9.53 10.22 0.80
C ASN A 3 -8.48 9.20 0.34
N VAL A 4 -7.20 9.48 0.60
CA VAL A 4 -6.13 8.49 0.48
C VAL A 4 -6.15 7.62 1.72
N MET A 5 -6.22 6.30 1.52
CA MET A 5 -6.11 5.32 2.59
C MET A 5 -4.83 4.51 2.38
N ILE A 6 -3.98 4.49 3.41
CA ILE A 6 -2.65 3.90 3.31
C ILE A 6 -2.65 2.60 4.10
N TYR A 7 -2.33 1.51 3.41
CA TYR A 7 -2.14 0.19 3.99
C TYR A 7 -0.66 -0.13 4.02
N LEU A 8 -0.13 -0.36 5.22
CA LEU A 8 1.28 -0.67 5.41
C LEU A 8 1.42 -2.07 5.99
N SER A 9 2.10 -2.96 5.27
CA SER A 9 2.67 -4.17 5.85
C SER A 9 4.10 -3.87 6.34
N ILE A 10 4.41 -4.33 7.56
CA ILE A 10 5.77 -4.29 8.07
C ILE A 10 6.46 -5.60 7.69
N MET A 11 7.25 -5.57 6.61
CA MET A 11 8.06 -6.69 6.16
C MET A 11 9.35 -6.76 6.98
N ILE A 12 9.38 -7.58 8.04
CA ILE A 12 10.59 -7.81 8.83
C ILE A 12 10.72 -9.31 9.10
N LYS A 13 11.51 -10.01 8.27
CA LYS A 13 11.91 -11.40 8.52
C LYS A 13 13.13 -11.50 9.47
N LYS A 14 13.85 -10.39 9.74
CA LYS A 14 15.17 -10.50 10.40
C LYS A 14 15.65 -9.36 11.30
N ALA A 15 14.84 -8.37 11.62
CA ALA A 15 15.24 -7.36 12.60
C ALA A 15 14.48 -7.61 13.91
N ASN A 16 15.22 -7.82 15.01
CA ASN A 16 14.72 -7.66 16.38
C ASN A 16 14.33 -6.20 16.69
N TYR A 17 13.99 -5.42 15.67
CA TYR A 17 13.55 -4.05 15.81
C TYR A 17 12.03 -4.08 15.94
N PRO A 18 11.46 -3.63 17.07
CA PRO A 18 10.04 -3.35 17.10
C PRO A 18 9.77 -2.34 15.97
N PRO A 19 8.62 -2.46 15.27
CA PRO A 19 8.23 -1.44 14.33
C PRO A 19 8.32 -0.07 15.03
N PRO A 20 8.81 0.97 14.34
CA PRO A 20 8.85 2.30 14.95
C PRO A 20 7.43 2.62 15.46
N PRO A 21 7.29 3.26 16.62
CA PRO A 21 5.98 3.69 17.10
C PRO A 21 5.39 4.64 16.05
N ILE A 22 4.50 4.12 15.22
CA ILE A 22 3.74 4.91 14.26
C ILE A 22 2.61 5.52 15.07
N GLU A 23 2.80 6.74 15.57
CA GLU A 23 1.69 7.54 16.02
C GLU A 23 0.79 7.83 14.80
N LEU A 24 -0.35 7.13 14.75
CA LEU A 24 -1.33 7.30 13.68
C LEU A 24 -2.03 8.66 13.87
N LYS A 25 -1.35 9.72 13.42
CA LYS A 25 -1.89 11.07 13.40
C LYS A 25 -3.09 11.23 12.45
N TYR A 26 -3.23 10.29 11.51
CA TYR A 26 -4.25 10.30 10.47
C TYR A 26 -5.15 9.06 10.59
N LEU A 27 -6.47 9.27 10.50
CA LEU A 27 -7.48 8.23 10.68
C LEU A 27 -7.46 7.12 9.60
N ASN A 28 -6.77 7.38 8.48
CA ASN A 28 -6.85 6.59 7.25
C ASN A 28 -5.60 5.72 7.02
N ILE A 29 -4.81 5.49 8.06
CA ILE A 29 -3.60 4.66 7.98
C ILE A 29 -3.86 3.37 8.76
N HIS A 30 -3.68 2.23 8.10
CA HIS A 30 -3.88 0.91 8.67
C HIS A 30 -2.59 0.09 8.56
N VAL A 31 -2.11 -0.41 9.70
CA VAL A 31 -0.82 -1.11 9.80
C VAL A 31 -1.05 -2.57 10.16
N PHE A 32 -0.39 -3.48 9.44
CA PHE A 32 -0.54 -4.92 9.62
C PHE A 32 0.81 -5.63 9.76
N LYS A 33 0.81 -6.69 10.57
CA LYS A 33 1.90 -7.68 10.68
C LYS A 33 1.28 -9.08 10.65
N LYS A 34 0.76 -9.48 9.48
CA LYS A 34 -0.01 -10.73 9.30
C LYS A 34 0.77 -11.84 8.61
N VAL A 35 1.65 -11.48 7.68
CA VAL A 35 2.46 -12.40 6.87
C VAL A 35 3.94 -12.13 7.17
N ASP A 36 4.72 -13.18 7.42
CA ASP A 36 6.18 -13.07 7.50
C ASP A 36 6.76 -13.19 6.10
N VAL A 37 7.12 -12.05 5.52
CA VAL A 37 7.48 -11.95 4.11
C VAL A 37 8.96 -12.24 3.91
N GLY A 38 9.26 -13.30 3.16
CA GLY A 38 10.60 -13.61 2.66
C GLY A 38 10.84 -13.04 1.26
N TRP A 39 12.08 -12.66 0.99
CA TRP A 39 12.47 -12.13 -0.32
C TRP A 39 12.54 -13.25 -1.35
N GLY A 40 11.80 -13.12 -2.46
CA GLY A 40 11.69 -14.13 -3.50
C GLY A 40 10.79 -15.31 -3.15
N GLU A 41 9.99 -15.21 -2.08
CA GLU A 41 9.05 -16.25 -1.64
C GLU A 41 7.60 -15.89 -2.02
N ASP A 42 6.74 -16.90 -2.06
CA ASP A 42 5.29 -16.79 -2.24
C ASP A 42 4.61 -15.90 -1.18
N SER A 43 5.19 -15.82 0.01
CA SER A 43 4.77 -14.91 1.08
C SER A 43 4.66 -13.43 0.67
N GLN A 44 5.38 -12.99 -0.37
CA GLN A 44 5.19 -11.64 -0.94
C GLN A 44 3.79 -11.49 -1.55
N ILE A 45 3.39 -12.43 -2.40
CA ILE A 45 2.09 -12.44 -3.07
C ILE A 45 0.98 -12.57 -2.03
N GLU A 46 1.15 -13.43 -1.03
CA GLU A 46 0.19 -13.57 0.07
C GLU A 46 -0.03 -12.26 0.83
N CYS A 47 1.06 -11.52 1.10
CA CYS A 47 1.00 -10.22 1.74
C CYS A 47 0.28 -9.18 0.88
N GLU A 48 0.58 -9.11 -0.42
CA GLU A 48 -0.06 -8.19 -1.36
C GLU A 48 -1.57 -8.46 -1.45
N MET A 49 -1.96 -9.72 -1.64
CA MET A 49 -3.36 -10.13 -1.69
C MET A 49 -4.09 -9.86 -0.38
N PHE A 50 -3.44 -10.04 0.77
CA PHE A 50 -3.98 -9.65 2.06
C PHE A 50 -4.27 -8.13 2.13
N LEU A 51 -3.30 -7.30 1.73
CA LEU A 51 -3.47 -5.84 1.75
C LEU A 51 -4.57 -5.37 0.79
N PHE A 52 -4.65 -5.90 -0.43
CA PHE A 52 -5.73 -5.59 -1.36
C PHE A 52 -7.10 -5.97 -0.79
N ASN A 53 -7.23 -7.14 -0.16
CA ASN A 53 -8.47 -7.56 0.47
C ASN A 53 -8.88 -6.63 1.63
N GLU A 54 -7.94 -6.22 2.49
CA GLU A 54 -8.22 -5.29 3.58
C GLU A 54 -8.58 -3.89 3.10
N ALA A 55 -7.98 -3.43 2.00
CA ALA A 55 -8.35 -2.18 1.34
C ALA A 55 -9.76 -2.26 0.74
N TYR A 56 -10.06 -3.33 0.00
CA TYR A 56 -11.35 -3.54 -0.65
C TYR A 56 -12.53 -3.58 0.35
N LYS A 57 -12.32 -4.13 1.55
CA LYS A 57 -13.33 -4.18 2.62
C LYS A 57 -13.80 -2.81 3.10
N LYS A 58 -13.00 -1.75 2.94
CA LYS A 58 -13.37 -0.38 3.34
C LYS A 58 -14.16 0.36 2.27
N GLY A 59 -14.21 -0.19 1.07
CA GLY A 59 -14.87 0.38 -0.08
C GLY A 59 -14.02 0.15 -1.33
N PRO A 60 -14.63 -0.14 -2.48
CA PRO A 60 -13.89 -0.22 -3.72
C PRO A 60 -13.31 1.16 -4.05
N PHE A 61 -11.98 1.25 -4.09
CA PHE A 61 -11.29 2.40 -4.66
C PHE A 61 -11.21 2.25 -6.18
N ASP A 62 -11.21 3.38 -6.88
CA ASP A 62 -11.00 3.40 -8.34
C ASP A 62 -9.63 2.85 -8.71
N TYR A 63 -8.62 3.08 -7.86
CA TYR A 63 -7.25 2.63 -8.04
C TYR A 63 -6.65 2.16 -6.71
N TYR A 64 -5.83 1.11 -6.79
CA TYR A 64 -4.99 0.65 -5.70
C TYR A 64 -3.53 0.81 -6.11
N HIS A 65 -2.76 1.51 -5.27
CA HIS A 65 -1.33 1.67 -5.46
C HIS A 65 -0.60 0.70 -4.53
N LEU A 66 0.09 -0.27 -5.11
CA LEU A 66 1.00 -1.13 -4.37
C LEU A 66 2.38 -0.50 -4.34
N LEU A 67 2.91 -0.28 -3.14
CA LEU A 67 4.21 0.35 -2.90
C LEU A 67 5.00 -0.48 -1.89
N SER A 68 6.30 -0.52 -2.08
CA SER A 68 7.30 -1.06 -1.17
C SER A 68 7.91 0.04 -0.31
N GLY A 69 8.66 -0.34 0.73
CA GLY A 69 9.35 0.61 1.61
C GLY A 69 10.49 1.39 0.95
N VAL A 70 10.85 1.07 -0.31
CA VAL A 70 11.89 1.77 -1.07
C VAL A 70 11.34 2.66 -2.19
N ASP A 71 10.02 2.66 -2.39
CA ASP A 71 9.39 3.50 -3.41
C ASP A 71 9.28 4.95 -2.96
N LEU A 72 9.48 5.87 -3.91
CA LEU A 72 9.41 7.30 -3.67
C LEU A 72 8.52 7.97 -4.73
N PRO A 73 7.50 8.75 -4.34
CA PRO A 73 6.70 9.50 -5.31
C PRO A 73 7.55 10.56 -6.01
N LEU A 74 7.60 10.49 -7.34
CA LEU A 74 8.29 11.47 -8.20
C LEU A 74 7.38 12.61 -8.67
N LYS A 75 6.07 12.46 -8.52
CA LYS A 75 5.03 13.41 -8.90
C LYS A 75 4.09 13.64 -7.72
N SER A 76 3.47 14.81 -7.68
CA SER A 76 2.45 15.13 -6.69
C SER A 76 1.23 14.22 -6.83
N ASN A 77 0.52 14.02 -5.73
CA ASN A 77 -0.73 13.26 -5.70
C ASN A 77 -1.78 13.80 -6.70
N ASP A 78 -1.92 15.12 -6.81
CA ASP A 78 -2.85 15.76 -7.75
C ASP A 78 -2.53 15.40 -9.21
N TYR A 79 -1.26 15.46 -9.60
CA TYR A 79 -0.80 15.02 -10.92
C TYR A 79 -1.16 13.55 -11.19
N ILE A 80 -0.95 12.66 -10.23
CA ILE A 80 -1.24 11.22 -10.39
C ILE A 80 -2.75 11.00 -10.59
N HIS A 81 -3.58 11.69 -9.81
CA HIS A 81 -5.03 11.62 -9.97
C HIS A 81 -5.50 12.17 -11.32
N ASP A 82 -5.04 13.34 -11.72
CA ASP A 82 -5.38 13.96 -13.00
C ASP A 82 -4.98 13.06 -14.17
N PHE A 83 -3.79 12.44 -14.08
CA PHE A 83 -3.30 11.49 -15.06
C PHE A 83 -4.26 10.29 -15.20
N LEU A 84 -4.59 9.61 -14.11
CA LEU A 84 -5.44 8.41 -14.12
C LEU A 84 -6.88 8.71 -14.59
N ILE A 85 -7.47 9.82 -14.14
CA ILE A 85 -8.81 10.25 -14.56
C ILE A 85 -8.85 10.54 -16.06
N LYS A 86 -7.82 11.21 -16.58
CA LYS A 86 -7.75 11.61 -17.98
C LYS A 86 -7.52 10.44 -18.92
N THR A 87 -6.64 9.52 -18.55
CA THR A 87 -6.32 8.37 -19.41
C THR A 87 -7.40 7.29 -19.36
N ARG A 88 -8.16 7.21 -18.25
CA ARG A 88 -9.17 6.17 -18.00
C ARG A 88 -8.60 4.75 -18.10
N GLU A 89 -7.29 4.62 -17.94
CA GLU A 89 -6.63 3.33 -17.94
C GLU A 89 -7.11 2.52 -16.75
N LYS A 90 -7.55 1.29 -17.01
CA LYS A 90 -8.13 0.43 -15.97
C LYS A 90 -7.07 -0.29 -15.14
N SER A 91 -5.86 -0.41 -15.67
CA SER A 91 -4.73 -1.07 -15.02
C SER A 91 -3.43 -0.56 -15.63
N LEU A 92 -2.42 -0.33 -14.79
CA LEU A 92 -1.06 0.02 -15.19
C LEU A 92 -0.12 -1.03 -14.59
N LEU A 93 0.26 -1.99 -15.42
CA LEU A 93 1.22 -3.05 -15.12
C LEU A 93 2.21 -3.09 -16.28
N GLU A 94 3.50 -3.31 -15.98
CA GLU A 94 4.51 -3.59 -17.01
C GLU A 94 4.46 -5.04 -17.49
#